data_AF-A0A5S6QGG3-F1
#
_entry.id   AF-A0A5S6QGG3-F1
#
_cell.length_a   1.000
_cell.length_b   1.000
_cell.length_c   1.000
_cell.angle_alpha   90.00
_cell.angle_beta   90.00
_cell.angle_gamma   90.00
#
_symmetry.space_group_name_H-M   'P 1'
#
loop_
_entity.id
_entity.type
_entity.pdbx_description
1 polymer ?
#
loop_
_entity_poly.entity_id
_entity_poly.type
_entity_poly.pdbx_seq_one_letter_code
_entity_poly.pdbx_strand_id
1 'polypeptide(L)'
;MAAEFTGMGENADFPLADEAEEASLEGVDSLPKPVQPLPKTNLAGDGEDKEEKSRLISQILELQNTLEELSQRVDRVKEESLKLRSENEVLGQYIGNLMAASSVFQSATPKAKAKN
;
A
#
# COMPACT_ATOMS: atom_id res chain seq x y z
N MET A 1 15.81 -50.23 15.78
CA MET A 1 16.32 -51.35 14.95
C MET A 1 15.93 -50.98 13.52
N ALA A 2 16.81 -50.24 12.82
CA ALA A 2 17.77 -50.73 11.81
C ALA A 2 17.06 -50.96 10.45
N ALA A 3 17.20 -50.01 9.52
CA ALA A 3 17.90 -50.10 8.22
C ALA A 3 17.04 -50.82 7.14
N GLU A 4 16.88 -50.34 5.91
CA GLU A 4 17.92 -50.11 4.92
C GLU A 4 17.55 -49.06 3.86
N PHE A 5 18.58 -48.32 3.44
CA PHE A 5 18.67 -47.51 2.24
C PHE A 5 19.22 -48.40 1.12
N THR A 6 18.45 -48.58 0.05
CA THR A 6 18.87 -49.16 -1.24
C THR A 6 17.94 -48.53 -2.27
N GLY A 7 18.32 -47.91 -3.37
CA GLY A 7 19.55 -47.78 -4.13
C GLY A 7 19.09 -47.26 -5.50
N MET A 8 19.74 -46.23 -6.02
CA MET A 8 19.49 -45.66 -7.36
C MET A 8 19.62 -46.73 -8.46
N GLY A 9 18.83 -46.64 -9.53
CA GLY A 9 19.18 -47.28 -10.81
C GLY A 9 18.02 -47.55 -11.75
N GLU A 10 17.84 -46.65 -12.73
CA GLU A 10 17.53 -46.88 -14.14
C GLU A 10 16.67 -48.10 -14.55
N ASN A 11 15.56 -47.83 -15.24
CA ASN A 11 15.25 -48.29 -16.61
C ASN A 11 13.72 -48.16 -16.82
N ALA A 12 13.28 -46.97 -17.25
CA ALA A 12 11.98 -46.85 -17.89
C ALA A 12 12.10 -47.52 -19.27
N ASP A 13 11.31 -48.56 -19.51
CA ASP A 13 11.14 -49.16 -20.84
C ASP A 13 10.58 -48.08 -21.78
N PHE A 14 11.47 -47.43 -22.53
CA PHE A 14 11.09 -46.55 -23.62
C PHE A 14 10.84 -47.42 -24.86
N PRO A 15 9.63 -47.40 -25.45
CA PRO A 15 9.35 -48.18 -26.64
C PRO A 15 10.22 -47.68 -27.80
N LEU A 16 10.95 -48.62 -28.43
CA LEU A 16 11.84 -48.41 -29.55
C LEU A 16 11.02 -47.98 -30.78
N ALA A 17 11.28 -46.79 -31.31
CA ALA A 17 10.55 -46.14 -32.40
C ALA A 17 10.89 -46.69 -33.81
N ASP A 18 11.17 -47.99 -33.94
CA ASP A 18 11.70 -48.57 -35.19
C ASP A 18 10.68 -49.41 -35.98
N GLU A 19 9.39 -49.24 -35.71
CA GLU A 19 8.32 -49.70 -36.62
C GLU A 19 7.67 -48.48 -37.26
N ALA A 20 8.44 -47.80 -38.13
CA ALA A 20 7.92 -46.76 -39.00
C ALA A 20 7.13 -47.42 -40.14
N GLU A 21 5.80 -47.41 -40.04
CA GLU A 21 4.94 -47.62 -41.20
C GLU A 21 5.22 -46.51 -42.24
N GLU A 22 5.70 -46.92 -43.40
CA GLU A 22 5.89 -46.12 -44.61
C GLU A 22 4.55 -45.53 -45.08
N ALA A 23 4.21 -44.32 -44.63
CA ALA A 23 3.16 -43.52 -45.23
C ALA A 23 3.72 -42.76 -46.44
N SER A 24 3.39 -43.25 -47.64
CA SER A 24 3.69 -42.66 -48.94
C SER A 24 3.48 -41.13 -48.99
N LEU A 25 4.57 -40.40 -49.22
CA LEU A 25 4.57 -38.95 -49.46
C LEU A 25 4.27 -38.63 -50.94
N GLU A 26 3.00 -38.48 -51.29
CA GLU A 26 2.59 -37.80 -52.52
C GLU A 26 2.31 -36.30 -52.25
N GLY A 27 2.96 -35.42 -53.02
CA GLY A 27 2.47 -34.04 -53.24
C GLY A 27 3.07 -32.93 -52.37
N VAL A 28 4.40 -32.78 -52.37
CA VAL A 28 5.09 -31.58 -51.86
C VAL A 28 4.93 -30.39 -52.83
N ASP A 29 3.81 -29.67 -52.76
CA ASP A 29 3.74 -28.29 -53.28
C ASP A 29 2.75 -27.38 -52.53
N SER A 30 2.51 -27.66 -51.25
CA SER A 30 1.78 -26.73 -50.38
C SER A 30 2.78 -25.81 -49.65
N LEU A 31 3.02 -24.64 -50.24
CA LEU A 31 3.69 -23.53 -49.54
C LEU A 31 3.10 -23.36 -48.12
N PRO A 32 3.92 -23.14 -47.08
CA PRO A 32 3.42 -22.92 -45.74
C PRO A 32 2.49 -21.71 -45.73
N LYS A 33 1.22 -21.91 -45.38
CA LYS A 33 0.27 -20.81 -45.23
C LYS A 33 0.82 -19.83 -44.19
N PRO A 34 0.79 -18.51 -44.44
CA PRO A 34 1.17 -17.52 -43.46
C PRO A 34 0.42 -17.76 -42.15
N VAL A 35 1.14 -17.72 -41.03
CA VAL A 35 0.57 -17.89 -39.69
C VAL A 35 -0.51 -16.82 -39.51
N GLN A 36 -1.77 -17.23 -39.58
CA GLN A 36 -2.87 -16.33 -39.26
C GLN A 36 -2.79 -16.01 -37.77
N PRO A 37 -2.89 -14.74 -37.36
CA PRO A 37 -2.91 -14.40 -35.93
C PRO A 37 -4.05 -15.14 -35.25
N LEU A 38 -3.75 -15.77 -34.11
CA LEU A 38 -4.71 -16.55 -33.33
C LEU A 38 -5.99 -15.73 -33.10
N PRO A 39 -7.18 -16.32 -33.28
CA PRO A 39 -8.42 -15.66 -32.91
C PRO A 39 -8.35 -15.34 -31.42
N LYS A 40 -8.48 -14.05 -31.10
CA LYS A 40 -8.68 -13.56 -29.74
C LYS A 40 -10.03 -14.05 -29.24
N THR A 41 -10.12 -15.31 -28.85
CA THR A 41 -11.32 -15.87 -28.23
C THR A 41 -11.51 -15.17 -26.89
N ASN A 42 -12.56 -14.34 -26.82
CA ASN A 42 -13.09 -13.63 -25.64
C ASN A 42 -12.29 -12.43 -25.11
N LEU A 43 -12.10 -11.39 -25.93
CA LEU A 43 -11.72 -10.04 -25.44
C LEU A 43 -12.92 -9.16 -25.03
N ALA A 44 -14.15 -9.68 -25.06
CA ALA A 44 -15.34 -8.90 -24.70
C ALA A 44 -15.43 -8.58 -23.19
N GLY A 45 -14.86 -9.42 -22.31
CA GLY A 45 -14.83 -9.19 -20.86
C GLY A 45 -13.62 -8.37 -20.37
N ASP A 46 -12.49 -8.41 -21.08
CA ASP A 46 -11.28 -7.67 -20.71
C ASP A 46 -11.44 -6.14 -20.83
N GLY A 47 -12.36 -5.68 -21.68
CA GLY A 47 -12.65 -4.25 -21.86
C GLY A 47 -13.45 -3.67 -20.69
N GLU A 48 -14.52 -4.36 -20.29
CA GLU A 48 -15.39 -3.96 -19.17
C GLU A 48 -14.62 -3.99 -17.84
N ASP A 49 -13.84 -5.05 -17.58
CA ASP A 49 -12.98 -5.16 -16.40
C ASP A 49 -11.92 -4.06 -16.35
N LYS A 50 -11.36 -3.67 -17.49
CA LYS A 50 -10.39 -2.56 -17.57
C LYS A 50 -11.05 -1.22 -17.34
N GLU A 51 -12.27 -1.02 -17.83
CA GLU A 51 -13.02 0.20 -17.62
C GLU A 51 -13.42 0.36 -16.14
N GLU A 52 -13.91 -0.70 -15.50
CA GLU A 52 -14.25 -0.68 -14.08
C GLU A 52 -13.00 -0.40 -13.22
N LYS A 53 -11.88 -1.07 -13.50
CA LYS A 53 -10.60 -0.78 -12.86
C LYS A 53 -10.17 0.66 -13.08
N SER A 54 -10.34 1.21 -14.27
CA SER A 54 -10.01 2.60 -14.56
C SER A 54 -10.88 3.57 -13.74
N ARG A 55 -12.18 3.29 -13.58
CA ARG A 55 -13.08 4.11 -12.76
C ARG A 55 -12.71 4.06 -11.28
N LEU A 56 -12.39 2.88 -10.76
CA LEU A 56 -11.92 2.69 -9.38
C LEU A 56 -10.60 3.42 -9.14
N ILE A 57 -9.66 3.37 -10.09
CA ILE A 57 -8.39 4.10 -9.99
C ILE A 57 -8.64 5.60 -9.92
N SER A 58 -9.51 6.17 -10.77
CA SER A 58 -9.86 7.60 -10.71
C SER A 58 -10.44 7.98 -9.35
N GLN A 59 -11.37 7.19 -8.81
CA GLN A 59 -11.96 7.46 -7.50
C GLN A 59 -10.91 7.39 -6.38
N ILE A 60 -10.00 6.42 -6.43
CA ILE A 60 -8.90 6.32 -5.46
C ILE A 60 -8.00 7.55 -5.52
N LEU A 61 -7.66 8.03 -6.72
CA LEU A 61 -6.82 9.22 -6.89
C LEU A 61 -7.49 10.49 -6.36
N GLU A 62 -8.79 10.65 -6.59
CA GLU A 62 -9.56 11.77 -6.03
C GLU A 62 -9.61 11.71 -4.49
N LEU A 63 -9.87 10.53 -3.93
CA LEU A 63 -9.87 10.33 -2.48
C LEU A 63 -8.48 10.56 -1.87
N GLN A 64 -7.40 10.14 -2.55
CA GLN A 64 -6.04 10.40 -2.09
C GLN A 64 -5.71 11.89 -2.08
N ASN A 65 -6.06 12.63 -3.14
CA ASN A 65 -5.89 14.08 -3.18
C ASN A 65 -6.64 14.78 -2.04
N THR A 66 -7.93 14.46 -1.85
CA THR A 66 -8.73 15.08 -0.78
C THR A 66 -8.22 14.74 0.62
N LEU A 67 -7.73 13.52 0.83
CA LEU A 67 -7.11 13.11 2.08
C LEU A 67 -5.79 13.85 2.34
N GLU A 68 -4.96 14.03 1.31
CA GLU A 68 -3.71 14.79 1.41
C GLU A 68 -3.98 16.25 1.76
N GLU A 69 -4.93 16.90 1.09
CA GLU A 69 -5.35 18.27 1.42
C GLU A 69 -5.82 18.40 2.87
N LEU A 70 -6.66 17.46 3.33
CA LEU A 70 -7.14 17.45 4.71
C LEU A 70 -5.99 17.22 5.70
N SER A 71 -5.05 16.33 5.39
CA SER A 71 -3.86 16.09 6.21
C SER A 71 -3.03 17.37 6.37
N GLN A 72 -2.75 18.06 5.27
CA GLN A 72 -2.00 19.33 5.30
C GLN A 72 -2.73 20.39 6.13
N ARG A 73 -4.07 20.46 6.03
CA ARG A 73 -4.87 21.38 6.84
C ARG A 73 -4.78 21.06 8.33
N VAL A 74 -4.82 19.78 8.70
CA VAL A 74 -4.65 19.33 10.09
C VAL A 74 -3.27 19.72 10.61
N ASP A 75 -2.21 19.55 9.82
CA ASP A 75 -0.86 19.90 10.23
C ASP A 75 -0.72 21.42 10.46
N ARG A 76 -1.30 22.25 9.58
CA ARG A 76 -1.36 23.71 9.79
C ARG A 76 -2.09 24.10 11.07
N VAL A 77 -3.23 23.47 11.36
CA VAL A 77 -4.00 23.74 12.59
C VAL A 77 -3.21 23.32 13.83
N LYS A 78 -2.50 22.20 13.78
CA LYS A 78 -1.63 21.76 14.88
C LYS A 78 -0.52 22.76 15.14
N GLU A 79 0.14 23.23 14.09
CA GLU A 79 1.22 24.22 14.19
C GLU A 79 0.72 25.53 14.82
N GLU A 80 -0.41 26.06 14.33
CA GLU A 80 -1.02 27.27 14.88
C GLU A 80 -1.44 27.07 16.35
N SER A 81 -2.03 25.92 16.68
CA SER A 81 -2.42 25.60 18.06
C SER A 81 -1.21 25.55 18.99
N LEU A 82 -0.10 24.98 18.54
CA LEU A 82 1.14 24.89 19.32
C LEU A 82 1.72 26.28 19.56
N LYS A 83 1.75 27.13 18.52
CA LYS A 83 2.18 28.53 18.64
C LYS A 83 1.34 29.28 19.68
N LEU A 84 0.01 29.22 19.58
CA LEU A 84 -0.89 29.89 20.52
C LEU A 84 -0.73 29.38 21.95
N ARG A 85 -0.51 28.07 22.14
CA ARG A 85 -0.21 27.49 23.46
C ARG A 85 1.09 28.04 24.03
N SER A 86 2.15 28.12 23.23
CA SER A 86 3.44 28.67 23.68
C SER A 86 3.35 30.16 24.04
N GLU A 87 2.59 30.95 23.28
CA GLU A 87 2.38 32.37 23.56
C GLU A 87 1.56 32.56 24.84
N ASN A 88 0.48 31.80 25.00
CA ASN A 88 -0.33 31.83 26.22
C ASN A 88 0.46 31.39 27.46
N GLU A 89 1.39 30.45 27.32
CA GLU A 89 2.28 30.05 28.42
C GLU A 89 3.17 31.22 28.87
N VAL A 90 3.82 31.89 27.92
CA VAL A 90 4.66 33.06 28.20
C VAL A 90 3.85 34.20 28.81
N LEU A 91 2.67 34.51 28.26
CA LEU A 91 1.77 35.53 28.80
C LEU A 91 1.28 35.17 30.20
N GLY A 92 0.93 33.90 30.43
CA GLY A 92 0.52 33.40 31.74
C GLY A 92 1.62 33.57 32.79
N GLN A 93 2.87 33.25 32.44
CA GLN A 93 4.00 33.48 33.33
C GLN A 93 4.24 34.96 33.61
N TYR A 94 4.13 35.82 32.59
CA TYR A 94 4.28 37.27 32.76
C TYR A 94 3.23 37.85 33.70
N ILE A 95 1.96 37.49 33.51
CA ILE A 95 0.86 37.89 34.39
C ILE A 95 1.09 37.34 35.81
N GLY A 96 1.49 36.07 35.93
CA GLY A 96 1.83 35.45 37.22
C GLY A 96 2.92 36.20 37.97
N ASN A 97 4.00 36.57 37.29
CA ASN A 97 5.10 37.33 37.87
C ASN A 97 4.65 38.72 38.32
N LEU A 98 3.83 39.41 37.52
CA LEU A 98 3.28 40.71 37.88
C LEU A 98 2.37 40.63 39.11
N MET A 99 1.49 39.63 39.17
CA MET A 99 0.62 39.41 40.33
C MET A 99 1.43 39.08 41.59
N ALA A 100 2.48 38.27 41.48
CA ALA A 100 3.33 37.90 42.61
C ALA A 100 4.19 39.07 43.13
N ALA A 101 4.71 39.91 42.23
CA ALA A 101 5.52 41.08 42.57
C ALA A 101 4.68 42.26 43.10
N SER A 102 3.39 42.31 42.76
CA SER A 102 2.49 43.36 43.21
C SER A 102 1.94 43.08 44.61
N SER A 103 2.27 43.95 45.56
CA SER A 103 1.75 43.90 46.94
C SER A 103 0.22 44.01 47.03
N VAL A 104 -0.45 44.49 45.97
CA VAL A 104 -1.92 44.60 45.91
C VAL A 104 -2.59 43.23 45.87
N PHE A 105 -1.95 42.22 45.28
CA PHE A 105 -2.52 40.87 45.16
C PHE A 105 -2.06 39.92 46.28
N GLN A 106 -0.97 40.25 46.99
CA GLN A 106 -0.48 39.47 48.13
C GLN A 106 -1.40 39.55 49.37
N SER A 107 -2.13 40.65 49.54
CA SER A 107 -3.06 40.86 50.67
C SER A 107 -4.39 40.10 50.51
N ALA A 108 -4.69 39.60 49.31
CA ALA A 108 -5.92 38.84 49.01
C ALA A 108 -5.73 37.31 49.07
N THR A 109 -4.50 36.81 49.18
CA THR A 109 -4.26 35.36 49.33
C THR A 109 -4.31 34.96 50.81
N PRO A 110 -5.31 34.19 51.28
CA PRO A 110 -5.23 33.60 52.62
C PRO A 110 -4.04 32.64 52.65
N LYS A 111 -3.05 32.93 53.49
CA LYS A 111 -1.92 32.01 53.75
C LYS A 111 -2.50 30.66 54.16
N ALA A 112 -2.52 29.70 53.24
CA ALA A 112 -2.80 28.31 53.56
C ALA A 112 -1.80 27.90 54.64
N LYS A 113 -2.27 27.76 55.88
CA LYS A 113 -1.41 27.47 57.02
C LYS A 113 -0.73 26.13 56.77
N ALA A 114 0.61 26.14 56.79
CA ALA A 114 1.42 24.95 56.88
C ALA A 114 0.91 24.11 58.05
N LYS A 115 0.52 22.86 57.77
CA LYS A 115 0.15 21.87 58.78
C LYS A 115 1.45 21.23 59.26
N ASN A 116 1.77 21.46 60.53
CA ASN A 116 2.78 20.71 61.29
C ASN A 116 2.43 19.22 61.35
#